data_AF-A0A444W1V4-F1
#
_entry.id   AF-A0A444W1V4-F1
#
_cell.length_a   1.000
_cell.length_b   1.000
_cell.length_c   1.000
_cell.angle_alpha   90.00
_cell.angle_beta   90.00
_cell.angle_gamma   90.00
#
_symmetry.space_group_name_H-M   'P 1'
#
loop_
_entity.id
_entity.type
_entity.pdbx_description
1 polymer ?
#
loop_
_entity_poly.entity_id
_entity_poly.type
_entity_poly.pdbx_seq_one_letter_code
_entity_poly.pdbx_strand_id
1 'polypeptide(L)'
;MYEDKNPLHLSKVLKMNDHCSHCGFKYQIEPSFFYGAMYVSYALNVAVGVAAFIVSFVFFNTTIEQSFLAIIITLVILFPFVLRLSRNLYINMFVSYDPKAGQK
;
A
#
# COMPACT_ATOMS: atom_id res chain seq x y z
N MET A 1 9.05 0.14 10.14
CA MET A 1 7.59 0.32 10.24
C MET A 1 6.89 -1.00 10.51
N TYR A 2 6.88 -1.95 9.57
CA TYR A 2 6.26 -3.27 9.75
C TYR A 2 7.09 -4.21 10.63
N GLU A 3 6.42 -5.07 11.41
CA GLU A 3 7.08 -6.11 12.22
C GLU A 3 7.64 -7.22 11.33
N ASP A 4 6.87 -7.64 10.34
CA ASP A 4 7.28 -8.63 9.34
C ASP A 4 7.72 -7.94 8.05
N LYS A 5 8.91 -8.28 7.53
CA LYS A 5 9.39 -7.72 6.26
C LYS A 5 8.63 -8.30 5.06
N ASN A 6 8.18 -9.56 5.12
CA ASN A 6 7.51 -10.22 4.01
C ASN A 6 6.04 -9.80 3.91
N PRO A 7 5.61 -9.14 2.81
CA PRO A 7 4.21 -8.76 2.63
C PRO A 7 3.28 -9.96 2.37
N LEU A 8 3.81 -11.12 1.98
CA LEU A 8 3.01 -12.30 1.68
C LEU A 8 2.50 -13.03 2.93
N HIS A 9 3.02 -12.70 4.12
CA HIS A 9 2.49 -13.20 5.38
C HIS A 9 1.21 -12.43 5.74
N LEU A 10 0.08 -12.84 5.16
CA LEU A 10 -1.20 -12.13 5.22
C LEU A 10 -1.67 -11.84 6.66
N SER A 11 -1.45 -12.75 7.61
CA SER A 11 -1.82 -12.54 9.03
C SER A 11 -1.04 -11.41 9.71
N LYS A 12 0.15 -11.07 9.21
CA LYS A 12 1.04 -10.04 9.78
C LYS A 12 1.26 -8.86 8.83
N VAL A 13 0.57 -8.82 7.68
CA VAL A 13 0.83 -7.84 6.62
C VAL A 13 0.66 -6.39 7.10
N LEU A 14 -0.30 -6.17 8.01
CA LEU A 14 -0.63 -4.89 8.63
C LEU A 14 -0.01 -4.71 10.04
N LYS A 15 0.69 -5.71 10.56
CA LYS A 15 1.28 -5.66 11.90
C LYS A 15 2.51 -4.75 11.87
N MET A 16 2.53 -3.77 12.76
CA MET A 16 3.53 -2.70 12.78
C MET A 16 4.15 -2.59 14.17
N ASN A 17 5.39 -2.12 14.20
CA ASN A 17 6.05 -1.74 15.45
C ASN A 17 5.42 -0.45 15.97
N ASP A 18 5.43 -0.24 17.29
CA ASP A 18 4.91 0.99 17.90
C ASP A 18 5.82 2.18 17.59
N HIS A 19 7.14 1.98 17.68
CA HIS A 19 8.16 3.01 17.49
C HIS A 19 9.15 2.61 16.40
N CYS A 20 9.74 3.60 15.75
CA CYS A 20 10.85 3.41 14.83
C CYS A 20 12.11 3.05 15.60
N SER A 21 12.78 1.96 15.21
CA SER A 21 14.02 1.50 15.85
C SER A 21 15.22 2.44 15.63
N HIS A 22 15.14 3.35 14.66
CA HIS A 22 16.24 4.26 14.31
C HIS A 22 16.10 5.66 14.90
N CYS A 23 14.89 6.24 14.87
CA CYS A 23 14.64 7.61 15.33
C CYS A 23 13.66 7.70 16.50
N GLY A 24 13.18 6.57 17.04
CA GLY A 24 12.21 6.55 18.13
C GLY A 24 10.82 7.06 17.78
N PHE A 25 10.57 7.45 16.53
CA PHE A 25 9.28 8.01 16.11
C PHE A 25 8.12 7.03 16.31
N LYS A 26 7.06 7.48 16.98
CA LYS A 26 5.83 6.69 17.19
C LYS A 26 4.99 6.70 15.91
N TYR A 27 4.83 5.54 15.28
CA TYR A 27 4.12 5.44 13.98
C TYR A 27 2.63 5.78 14.08
N GLN A 28 1.99 5.44 15.21
CA GLN A 28 0.62 5.84 15.51
C GLN A 28 0.64 7.15 16.28
N ILE A 29 0.54 8.26 15.54
CA ILE A 29 0.47 9.61 16.11
C ILE A 29 -0.80 9.75 16.96
N GLU A 30 -1.91 9.22 16.45
CA GLU A 30 -3.23 9.21 17.08
C GLU A 30 -3.82 7.79 17.06
N PRO A 31 -4.73 7.45 18.00
CA PRO A 31 -5.47 6.19 17.93
C PRO A 31 -6.22 6.12 16.59
N SER A 32 -6.12 4.98 15.90
CA SER A 32 -6.72 4.77 14.58
C SER A 32 -6.19 5.68 13.45
N PHE A 33 -5.00 6.26 13.58
CA PHE A 33 -4.38 7.12 12.56
C PHE A 33 -4.43 6.55 11.13
N PHE A 34 -4.21 5.25 10.95
CA PHE A 34 -4.22 4.59 9.63
C PHE A 34 -5.62 4.33 9.04
N TYR A 35 -6.70 4.78 9.66
CA TYR A 35 -8.04 4.66 9.09
C TYR A 35 -8.14 5.44 7.76
N GLY A 36 -7.50 6.61 7.69
CA GLY A 36 -7.42 7.40 6.46
C GLY A 36 -6.67 6.71 5.31
N ALA A 37 -5.76 5.77 5.63
CA ALA A 37 -5.04 4.99 4.62
C ALA A 37 -5.98 4.09 3.79
N MET A 38 -7.21 3.81 4.27
CA MET A 38 -8.22 3.10 3.48
C MET A 38 -8.65 3.89 2.24
N TYR A 39 -8.76 5.22 2.32
CA TYR A 39 -9.07 6.06 1.16
C TYR A 39 -7.92 6.07 0.14
N VAL A 40 -6.68 6.09 0.62
CA VAL A 40 -5.49 5.97 -0.24
C VAL A 40 -5.47 4.60 -0.92
N SER A 41 -5.82 3.53 -0.18
CA SER A 41 -5.95 2.19 -0.74
C SER A 41 -7.01 2.13 -1.86
N TYR A 42 -8.15 2.79 -1.68
CA TYR A 42 -9.17 2.87 -2.73
C TYR A 42 -8.62 3.52 -4.01
N ALA A 43 -7.99 4.69 -3.89
CA ALA A 43 -7.38 5.37 -5.04
C ALA A 43 -6.32 4.51 -5.74
N LEU A 44 -5.48 3.80 -4.98
CA LEU A 44 -4.50 2.87 -5.53
C LEU A 44 -5.14 1.70 -6.27
N ASN A 45 -6.20 1.09 -5.73
CA ASN A 45 -6.90 -0.02 -6.41
C ASN A 45 -7.54 0.45 -7.72
N VAL A 46 -8.12 1.65 -7.75
CA VAL A 46 -8.63 2.24 -9.00
C VAL A 46 -7.51 2.44 -10.02
N ALA A 47 -6.38 3.03 -9.59
CA ALA A 47 -5.23 3.24 -10.48
C ALA A 47 -4.68 1.92 -11.04
N VAL A 48 -4.53 0.89 -10.19
CA VAL A 48 -4.09 -0.45 -10.60
C VAL A 48 -5.10 -1.10 -11.55
N GLY A 49 -6.40 -0.98 -11.28
CA GLY A 49 -7.45 -1.52 -12.14
C GLY A 49 -7.46 -0.87 -13.53
N VAL A 50 -7.36 0.47 -13.58
CA VAL A 50 -7.24 1.21 -14.86
C VAL A 50 -5.97 0.82 -15.60
N ALA A 51 -4.84 0.71 -14.92
CA ALA A 51 -3.59 0.27 -15.54
C ALA A 51 -3.70 -1.15 -16.10
N ALA A 52 -4.26 -2.10 -15.33
CA ALA A 52 -4.47 -3.48 -15.77
C ALA A 52 -5.42 -3.56 -16.98
N PHE A 53 -6.48 -2.74 -17.01
CA PHE A 53 -7.37 -2.65 -18.15
C PHE A 53 -6.66 -2.12 -19.39
N ILE A 54 -5.90 -1.03 -19.27
CA ILE A 54 -5.16 -0.45 -20.40
C ILE A 54 -4.15 -1.48 -20.94
N VAL A 55 -3.39 -2.14 -20.04
CA VAL A 55 -2.43 -3.17 -20.44
C VAL A 55 -3.13 -4.31 -21.18
N SER A 56 -4.20 -4.87 -20.62
CA SER A 56 -4.91 -6.00 -21.23
C SER A 56 -5.61 -5.60 -22.55
N PHE A 57 -6.46 -4.59 -22.51
CA PHE A 57 -7.33 -4.23 -23.63
C PHE A 57 -6.59 -3.51 -24.75
N VAL A 58 -5.70 -2.56 -24.42
CA VAL A 58 -5.03 -1.73 -25.44
C VAL A 58 -3.77 -2.39 -25.99
N PHE A 59 -2.93 -3.00 -25.14
CA PHE A 59 -1.67 -3.59 -25.61
C PHE A 59 -1.83 -5.05 -26.06
N PHE A 60 -2.63 -5.84 -25.36
CA PHE A 60 -2.84 -7.26 -25.71
C PHE A 60 -4.09 -7.50 -26.57
N ASN A 61 -4.89 -6.46 -26.87
CA ASN A 61 -6.14 -6.56 -27.65
C ASN A 61 -7.08 -7.66 -27.16
N THR A 62 -7.11 -7.92 -25.85
CA THR A 62 -7.98 -8.93 -25.24
C THR A 62 -9.44 -8.50 -25.30
N THR A 63 -10.37 -9.45 -25.20
CA THR A 63 -11.80 -9.12 -25.08
C THR A 63 -12.09 -8.37 -23.77
N ILE A 64 -13.26 -7.72 -23.70
CA ILE A 64 -13.69 -7.01 -22.49
C ILE A 64 -13.74 -7.98 -21.29
N GLU A 65 -14.30 -9.19 -21.47
CA GLU A 65 -14.38 -10.21 -20.42
C GLU A 65 -13.00 -10.63 -19.90
N GLN A 66 -12.04 -10.86 -20.81
CA GLN A 66 -10.66 -11.19 -20.46
C GLN A 66 -9.97 -10.05 -19.72
N SER A 67 -10.26 -8.80 -20.09
CA SER A 67 -9.73 -7.61 -19.43
C SER A 67 -10.24 -7.48 -17.99
N PHE A 68 -11.52 -7.79 -17.74
CA PHE A 68 -12.06 -7.85 -16.38
C PHE A 68 -11.41 -8.95 -15.54
N LEU A 69 -11.20 -10.13 -16.12
CA LEU A 69 -10.50 -11.22 -15.46
C LEU A 69 -9.06 -10.81 -15.10
N ALA A 70 -8.35 -10.14 -16.01
CA ALA A 70 -7.00 -9.64 -15.79
C ALA A 70 -6.94 -8.61 -14.65
N ILE A 71 -7.93 -7.71 -14.56
CA ILE A 71 -8.04 -6.75 -13.44
C ILE A 71 -8.17 -7.50 -12.11
N ILE A 72 -9.11 -8.45 -12.02
CA ILE A 72 -9.35 -9.21 -10.79
C ILE A 72 -8.09 -9.94 -10.34
N ILE A 73 -7.44 -10.67 -11.26
CA ILE A 73 -6.19 -11.39 -10.99
C ILE A 73 -5.11 -10.42 -10.49
N THR A 74 -4.95 -9.28 -11.17
CA THR A 74 -3.94 -8.28 -10.82
C THR A 74 -4.18 -7.71 -9.41
N LEU A 75 -5.43 -7.38 -9.07
CA LEU A 75 -5.77 -6.86 -7.74
C LEU A 75 -5.55 -7.90 -6.63
N VAL A 76 -5.88 -9.17 -6.88
CA VAL A 76 -5.65 -10.26 -5.90
C VAL A 76 -4.16 -10.47 -5.66
N ILE A 77 -3.35 -10.50 -6.72
CA ILE A 77 -1.89 -10.67 -6.61
C ILE A 77 -1.25 -9.48 -5.90
N LEU A 78 -1.68 -8.26 -6.23
CA LEU A 78 -1.11 -7.03 -5.67
C LEU A 78 -1.71 -6.64 -4.31
N PHE A 79 -2.74 -7.35 -3.83
CA PHE A 79 -3.44 -7.06 -2.59
C PHE A 79 -2.51 -6.78 -1.39
N PRO A 80 -1.56 -7.66 -1.00
CA PRO A 80 -0.70 -7.41 0.16
C PRO A 80 0.22 -6.19 -0.03
N PHE A 81 0.57 -5.87 -1.28
CA PHE A 81 1.40 -4.72 -1.61
C PHE A 81 0.62 -3.42 -1.54
N VAL A 82 -0.59 -3.37 -2.09
CA VAL A 82 -1.47 -2.19 -2.04
C VAL A 82 -1.80 -1.82 -0.59
N LEU A 83 -2.03 -2.81 0.27
CA LEU A 83 -2.28 -2.60 1.69
C LEU A 83 -1.11 -1.90 2.42
N ARG A 84 0.13 -2.29 2.14
CA ARG A 84 1.31 -1.64 2.75
C ARG A 84 1.62 -0.30 2.10
N LEU A 85 1.48 -0.22 0.78
CA LEU A 85 1.74 1.01 0.03
C LEU A 85 0.78 2.12 0.45
N SER A 86 -0.50 1.80 0.65
CA SER A 86 -1.48 2.78 1.12
C SER A 86 -1.10 3.40 2.47
N ARG A 87 -0.66 2.59 3.44
CA ARG A 87 -0.18 3.08 4.75
C ARG A 87 1.12 3.87 4.65
N ASN A 88 2.05 3.43 3.79
CA ASN A 88 3.31 4.13 3.56
C ASN A 88 3.08 5.51 2.92
N LEU A 89 2.24 5.58 1.89
CA LEU A 89 1.88 6.85 1.26
C LEU A 89 1.14 7.75 2.25
N TYR A 90 0.19 7.18 3.00
CA TYR A 90 -0.57 7.92 4.00
C TYR A 90 0.33 8.59 5.03
N ILE A 91 1.24 7.85 5.69
CA ILE A 91 2.13 8.45 6.70
C ILE A 91 3.04 9.52 6.11
N ASN A 92 3.51 9.36 4.86
CA ASN A 92 4.35 10.36 4.19
C ASN A 92 3.60 11.67 3.86
N MET A 93 2.27 11.67 3.83
CA MET A 93 1.51 12.92 3.68
C MET A 93 1.54 13.78 4.95
N PHE A 94 1.71 13.16 6.13
CA PHE A 94 1.71 13.86 7.43
C PHE A 94 3.10 14.01 8.03
N VAL A 95 4.01 13.09 7.72
CA VAL A 95 5.36 13.05 8.25
C VAL A 95 6.33 13.29 7.10
N SER A 96 6.91 14.49 7.07
CA SER A 96 7.95 14.83 6.10
C SER A 96 9.27 14.12 6.43
N TYR A 97 10.02 13.80 5.38
CA TYR A 97 11.33 13.17 5.53
C TYR A 97 12.34 14.15 6.17
N ASP A 98 12.96 13.74 7.28
CA ASP A 98 14.08 14.44 7.91
C ASP A 98 15.32 13.53 7.90
N PRO A 99 16.38 13.89 7.14
CA PRO A 99 17.61 13.10 7.06
C PRO A 99 18.41 13.05 8.36
N LYS A 100 18.17 13.98 9.30
CA LYS A 100 18.89 14.05 10.60
C LYS A 100 18.12 13.40 11.75
N ALA A 101 16.94 12.82 11.49
CA ALA A 101 16.03 12.32 12.53
C ALA A 101 16.61 11.22 13.44
N GLY A 102 17.61 10.45 12.99
CA GLY A 102 18.27 9.41 13.80
C GLY A 102 19.61 9.80 14.41
N GLN A 103 20.01 11.07 14.30
CA GLN A 103 21.24 11.59 14.91
C GLN A 103 20.98 12.28 16.26
N LYS A 104 19.74 12.25 16.74
CA LYS A 104 19.31 12.84 18.02
C LYS A 104 19.34 11.81 19.13
#